data_AF-A0A428WHM2-F1
#
_entry.id   AF-A0A428WHM2-F1
#
_cell.length_a   1.000
_cell.length_b   1.000
_cell.length_c   1.000
_cell.angle_alpha   90.00
_cell.angle_beta   90.00
_cell.angle_gamma   90.00
#
_symmetry.space_group_name_H-M   'P 1'
#
loop_
_entity.id
_entity.type
_entity.pdbx_description
1 polymer ?
#
loop_
_entity_poly.entity_id
_entity_poly.type
_entity_poly.pdbx_seq_one_letter_code
_entity_poly.pdbx_strand_id
1 'polypeptide(L)'
;MDHDEEDARRLRRLVGWFDTTDNEWATQALTRAVARAGRLLVAHQGFGPEHPVSATIAAADAYLEHPSAESYAAYFAAASRSYPFGAGEGCYRVVGAEDCGPGSGCRTGAGTLDQVASAVGAGAVLRAIKLRPAAQGDA
;
A
#
# COMPACT_ATOMS: atom_id res chain seq x y z
N MET A 1 1.80 21.19 17.38
CA MET A 1 1.31 20.32 16.29
C MET A 1 1.44 18.92 16.82
N ASP A 2 0.34 18.17 16.86
CA ASP A 2 0.35 16.79 17.37
C ASP A 2 1.19 15.91 16.42
N HIS A 3 2.06 15.06 16.97
CA HIS A 3 2.95 14.19 16.17
C HIS A 3 2.14 13.28 15.23
N ASP A 4 0.93 12.89 15.64
CA ASP A 4 0.04 12.05 14.85
C ASP A 4 -0.52 12.78 13.61
N GLU A 5 -0.80 14.08 13.72
CA GLU A 5 -1.30 14.88 12.59
C GLU A 5 -0.21 15.11 11.52
N GLU A 6 1.04 15.30 11.97
CA GLU A 6 2.19 15.42 11.08
C GLU A 6 2.45 14.12 10.31
N ASP A 7 2.41 12.98 11.01
CA ASP A 7 2.60 11.66 10.40
C ASP A 7 1.47 11.33 9.41
N ALA A 8 0.20 11.65 9.74
CA ALA A 8 -0.92 11.50 8.81
C ALA A 8 -0.72 12.34 7.55
N ARG A 9 -0.28 13.60 7.70
CA ARG A 9 0.00 14.49 6.56
C ARG A 9 1.15 13.96 5.70
N ARG A 10 2.20 13.41 6.32
CA ARG A 10 3.32 12.79 5.62
C ARG A 10 2.91 11.54 4.85
N LEU A 11 2.06 10.70 5.45
CA LEU A 11 1.53 9.52 4.79
C LEU A 11 0.69 9.88 3.56
N ARG A 12 -0.20 10.87 3.66
CA ARG A 12 -1.02 11.32 2.52
C ARG A 12 -0.18 11.89 1.38
N ARG A 13 0.91 12.61 1.68
CA ARG A 13 1.86 13.05 0.64
C ARG A 13 2.50 11.85 -0.08
N LEU A 14 2.84 10.80 0.64
CA LEU A 14 3.40 9.58 0.06
C LEU A 14 2.37 8.85 -0.81
N VAL A 15 1.12 8.75 -0.34
CA VAL A 15 0.00 8.18 -1.13
C VAL A 15 -0.17 8.96 -2.43
N GLY A 16 -0.21 10.30 -2.35
CA GLY A 16 -0.32 11.15 -3.53
C GLY A 16 0.82 10.94 -4.51
N TRP A 17 2.06 10.84 -4.01
CA TRP A 17 3.23 10.57 -4.85
C TRP A 17 3.11 9.22 -5.59
N PHE A 18 2.70 8.14 -4.90
CA PHE A 18 2.46 6.85 -5.55
C PHE A 18 1.33 6.92 -6.58
N ASP A 19 0.25 7.64 -6.27
CA ASP A 19 -0.93 7.72 -7.14
C ASP A 19 -0.68 8.50 -8.44
N THR A 20 0.29 9.43 -8.43
CA THR A 20 0.65 10.24 -9.61
C THR A 20 1.91 9.77 -10.32
N THR A 21 2.61 8.76 -9.80
CA THR A 21 3.86 8.27 -10.37
C THR A 21 3.64 6.93 -11.04
N ASP A 22 3.58 6.94 -12.38
CA ASP A 22 3.35 5.73 -13.18
C ASP A 22 4.66 5.23 -13.78
N ASN A 23 5.31 4.29 -13.08
CA ASN A 23 6.41 3.48 -13.60
C ASN A 23 6.56 2.19 -12.78
N GLU A 24 7.28 1.21 -13.34
CA GLU A 24 7.46 -0.10 -12.72
C GLU A 24 8.10 -0.02 -11.32
N TRP A 25 9.06 0.89 -11.12
CA TRP A 25 9.69 1.08 -9.83
C TRP A 25 8.72 1.58 -8.76
N ALA A 26 7.85 2.55 -9.10
CA ALA A 26 6.83 3.06 -8.22
C ALA A 26 5.80 1.97 -7.87
N THR A 27 5.40 1.15 -8.84
CA THR A 27 4.52 -0.02 -8.61
C THR A 27 5.13 -1.01 -7.63
N GLN A 28 6.39 -1.42 -7.83
CA GLN A 28 7.07 -2.33 -6.91
C GLN A 28 7.29 -1.72 -5.52
N ALA A 29 7.62 -0.43 -5.45
CA ALA A 29 7.77 0.29 -4.19
C ALA A 29 6.43 0.37 -3.43
N LEU A 30 5.32 0.61 -4.13
CA LEU A 30 3.98 0.62 -3.56
C LEU A 30 3.59 -0.77 -3.06
N THR A 31 3.76 -1.80 -3.88
CA THR A 31 3.42 -3.18 -3.49
C THR A 31 4.21 -3.61 -2.24
N ARG A 32 5.49 -3.22 -2.14
CA ARG A 32 6.30 -3.46 -0.94
C ARG A 32 5.79 -2.69 0.28
N ALA A 33 5.35 -1.44 0.11
CA ALA A 33 4.74 -0.66 1.19
C ALA A 33 3.42 -1.28 1.66
N VAL A 34 2.56 -1.69 0.73
CA VAL A 34 1.29 -2.38 0.99
C VAL A 34 1.52 -3.68 1.75
N ALA A 35 2.45 -4.54 1.30
CA ALA A 35 2.75 -5.79 1.99
C ALA A 35 3.23 -5.56 3.43
N ARG A 36 4.11 -4.58 3.66
CA ARG A 36 4.59 -4.20 5.00
C ARG A 36 3.48 -3.67 5.89
N ALA A 37 2.62 -2.79 5.36
CA ALA A 37 1.47 -2.27 6.07
C ALA A 37 0.45 -3.38 6.38
N GLY A 38 0.22 -4.30 5.44
CA GLY A 38 -0.64 -5.46 5.63
C GLY A 38 -0.18 -6.37 6.76
N ARG A 39 1.13 -6.62 6.88
CA ARG A 39 1.68 -7.40 7.99
C ARG A 39 1.44 -6.73 9.34
N LEU A 40 1.53 -5.38 9.41
CA LEU A 40 1.14 -4.66 10.62
C LEU A 40 -0.35 -4.84 10.93
N LEU A 41 -1.21 -4.73 9.91
CA LEU A 41 -2.65 -4.89 10.07
C LEU A 41 -3.00 -6.30 10.56
N VAL A 42 -2.42 -7.34 9.95
CA VAL A 42 -2.60 -8.74 10.36
C VAL A 42 -2.19 -8.94 11.83
N ALA A 43 -1.03 -8.42 12.23
CA ALA A 43 -0.56 -8.52 13.60
C ALA A 43 -1.47 -7.77 14.59
N HIS A 44 -1.98 -6.59 14.20
CA HIS A 44 -2.87 -5.78 15.03
C HIS A 44 -4.26 -6.40 15.21
N GLN A 45 -4.82 -6.98 14.13
CA GLN A 45 -6.17 -7.54 14.12
C GLN A 45 -6.22 -9.03 14.49
N GLY A 46 -5.07 -9.71 14.52
CA GLY A 46 -5.00 -11.15 14.80
C GLY A 46 -5.51 -12.02 13.65
N PHE A 47 -5.34 -11.58 12.40
CA PHE A 47 -5.80 -12.35 11.23
C PHE A 47 -5.01 -13.65 11.06
N GLY A 48 -5.72 -14.74 10.79
CA GLY A 48 -5.12 -16.03 10.48
C GLY A 48 -4.53 -16.13 9.07
N PRO A 49 -3.84 -17.23 8.74
CA PRO A 49 -3.24 -17.44 7.42
C PRO A 49 -4.28 -17.55 6.29
N GLU A 50 -5.50 -18.02 6.60
CA GLU A 50 -6.61 -18.14 5.65
C GLU A 50 -7.30 -16.79 5.34
N HIS A 51 -6.94 -15.72 6.05
CA HIS A 51 -7.57 -14.41 5.86
C HIS A 51 -7.18 -13.82 4.49
N PRO A 52 -8.11 -13.19 3.75
CA PRO A 52 -7.82 -12.64 2.41
C PRO A 52 -6.62 -11.67 2.37
N VAL A 53 -6.42 -10.88 3.42
CA VAL A 53 -5.25 -9.98 3.54
C VAL A 53 -3.94 -10.77 3.53
N SER A 54 -3.88 -11.92 4.21
CA SER A 54 -2.70 -12.79 4.25
C SER A 54 -2.38 -13.35 2.86
N ALA A 55 -3.40 -13.76 2.11
CA ALA A 55 -3.26 -14.19 0.72
C ALA A 55 -2.76 -13.07 -0.20
N THR A 56 -3.27 -11.84 -0.03
CA THR A 56 -2.80 -10.67 -0.79
C THR A 56 -1.35 -10.32 -0.48
N ILE A 57 -0.92 -10.43 0.78
CA ILE A 57 0.49 -10.24 1.15
C ILE A 57 1.38 -11.30 0.49
N ALA A 58 0.96 -12.57 0.48
CA ALA A 58 1.72 -13.63 -0.18
C ALA A 58 1.85 -13.39 -1.69
N ALA A 59 0.77 -12.98 -2.36
CA ALA A 59 0.81 -12.64 -3.78
C ALA A 59 1.67 -11.39 -4.07
N ALA A 60 1.65 -10.40 -3.18
CA ALA A 60 2.51 -9.22 -3.26
C ALA A 60 3.99 -9.61 -3.13
N ASP A 61 4.34 -10.50 -2.21
CA ASP A 61 5.71 -11.00 -2.03
C ASP A 61 6.18 -11.77 -3.27
N ALA A 62 5.34 -12.62 -3.85
CA ALA A 62 5.65 -13.34 -5.08
C ALA A 62 5.92 -12.39 -6.27
N TYR A 63 5.11 -11.34 -6.42
CA TYR A 63 5.36 -10.28 -7.40
C TYR A 63 6.70 -9.56 -7.16
N LEU A 64 7.04 -9.28 -5.90
CA LEU A 64 8.29 -8.58 -5.56
C LEU A 64 9.54 -9.45 -5.74
N GLU A 65 9.41 -10.77 -5.62
CA GLU A 65 10.50 -11.73 -5.84
C GLU A 65 10.73 -11.97 -7.35
N HIS A 66 9.64 -12.09 -8.11
CA HIS A 66 9.66 -12.32 -9.54
C HIS A 66 8.73 -11.35 -10.28
N PRO A 67 9.15 -10.08 -10.50
CA PRO A 67 8.31 -9.08 -11.15
C PRO A 67 8.00 -9.46 -12.59
N SER A 68 6.71 -9.65 -12.88
CA SER A 68 6.20 -9.88 -14.23
C SER A 68 4.74 -9.41 -14.31
N ALA A 69 4.22 -9.28 -15.53
CA ALA A 69 2.80 -8.98 -15.73
C ALA A 69 1.89 -10.05 -15.11
N GLU A 70 2.32 -11.32 -15.16
CA GLU A 70 1.58 -12.45 -14.60
C GLU A 70 1.55 -12.41 -13.07
N SER A 71 2.70 -12.22 -12.42
CA SER A 71 2.75 -12.14 -10.96
C SER A 71 2.06 -10.88 -10.42
N TYR A 72 2.11 -9.77 -11.17
CA TYR A 72 1.31 -8.58 -10.85
C TYR A 72 -0.19 -8.83 -10.99
N ALA A 73 -0.65 -9.51 -12.05
CA ALA A 73 -2.05 -9.85 -12.23
C ALA A 73 -2.56 -10.78 -11.11
N ALA A 74 -1.73 -11.72 -10.64
CA ALA A 74 -2.06 -12.56 -9.50
C ALA A 74 -2.20 -11.75 -8.20
N TYR A 75 -1.28 -10.80 -7.96
CA TYR A 75 -1.38 -9.85 -6.84
C TYR A 75 -2.64 -8.99 -6.93
N PHE A 76 -2.93 -8.40 -8.09
CA PHE A 76 -4.11 -7.59 -8.34
C PHE A 76 -5.40 -8.38 -8.06
N ALA A 77 -5.49 -9.62 -8.59
CA ALA A 77 -6.64 -10.50 -8.38
C ALA A 77 -6.82 -10.90 -6.90
N ALA A 78 -5.73 -11.11 -6.15
CA ALA A 78 -5.79 -11.33 -4.71
C ALA A 78 -6.30 -10.09 -3.97
N ALA A 79 -5.74 -8.92 -4.27
CA ALA A 79 -6.14 -7.63 -3.69
C ALA A 79 -7.63 -7.32 -3.92
N SER A 80 -8.16 -7.61 -5.12
CA SER A 80 -9.59 -7.43 -5.44
C SER A 80 -10.52 -8.25 -4.54
N ARG A 81 -10.03 -9.34 -3.94
CA ARG A 81 -10.79 -10.21 -3.03
C ARG A 81 -10.60 -9.86 -1.55
N SER A 82 -9.70 -8.94 -1.22
CA SER A 82 -9.37 -8.53 0.15
C SER A 82 -9.82 -7.11 0.48
N TYR A 83 -10.97 -6.67 -0.04
CA TYR A 83 -11.43 -5.28 0.15
C TYR A 83 -11.43 -4.86 1.64
N PRO A 84 -10.89 -3.66 1.99
CA PRO A 84 -10.26 -2.63 1.16
C PRO A 84 -8.71 -2.66 1.19
N PHE A 85 -8.08 -3.80 0.88
CA PHE A 85 -6.62 -3.97 0.94
C PHE A 85 -5.99 -4.30 -0.42
N GLY A 86 -5.02 -3.49 -0.85
CA GLY A 86 -4.16 -3.72 -2.01
C GLY A 86 -4.54 -2.89 -3.26
N ALA A 87 -3.97 -3.25 -4.41
CA ALA A 87 -4.13 -2.52 -5.69
C ALA A 87 -5.29 -3.03 -6.58
N GLY A 88 -6.22 -3.83 -6.06
CA GLY A 88 -7.26 -4.50 -6.86
C GLY A 88 -8.42 -3.60 -7.33
N GLU A 89 -9.58 -4.20 -7.58
CA GLU A 89 -10.81 -3.53 -8.09
C GLU A 89 -11.54 -2.63 -7.07
N GLY A 90 -11.07 -2.54 -5.83
CA GLY A 90 -11.68 -1.73 -4.78
C GLY A 90 -11.48 -0.22 -4.93
N CYS A 91 -12.39 0.58 -4.38
CA CYS A 91 -12.18 2.03 -4.23
C CYS A 91 -11.34 2.30 -2.97
N TYR A 92 -10.05 2.59 -3.13
CA TYR A 92 -9.10 2.82 -2.03
C TYR A 92 -8.79 4.31 -1.84
N ARG A 93 -9.81 5.14 -1.72
CA ARG A 93 -9.57 6.58 -1.51
C ARG A 93 -9.03 6.86 -0.11
N VAL A 94 -8.12 7.82 -0.01
CA VAL A 94 -7.75 8.45 1.27
C VAL A 94 -8.98 9.08 1.91
N VAL A 95 -9.02 9.11 3.24
CA VAL A 95 -10.11 9.76 3.98
C VAL A 95 -10.17 11.24 3.61
N GLY A 96 -11.30 11.68 3.08
CA GLY A 96 -11.55 13.07 2.67
C GLY A 96 -11.38 13.35 1.16
N ALA A 97 -11.01 12.36 0.35
CA ALA A 97 -11.05 12.52 -1.12
C ALA A 97 -12.49 12.38 -1.65
N GLU A 98 -12.92 13.38 -2.42
CA GLU A 98 -14.29 13.46 -2.97
C GLU A 98 -14.49 12.52 -4.18
N ASP A 99 -13.43 12.22 -4.92
CA ASP A 99 -13.43 11.36 -6.11
C ASP A 99 -12.22 10.39 -6.17
N CYS A 100 -12.17 9.56 -7.22
CA CYS A 100 -11.00 8.74 -7.57
C CYS A 100 -10.04 9.50 -8.49
N GLY A 101 -9.91 10.82 -8.32
CA GLY A 101 -8.99 11.68 -9.04
C GLY A 101 -7.52 11.42 -8.68
N PRO A 102 -6.56 12.03 -9.41
CA PRO A 102 -5.15 11.93 -9.08
C PRO A 102 -4.86 12.40 -7.65
N GLY A 103 -4.08 11.62 -6.91
CA GLY A 103 -3.75 11.87 -5.51
C GLY A 103 -4.74 11.25 -4.51
N SER A 104 -5.85 10.66 -4.97
CA SER A 104 -6.82 9.98 -4.12
C SER A 104 -6.30 8.64 -3.59
N GLY A 105 -5.35 8.02 -4.29
CA GLY A 105 -4.86 6.66 -4.00
C GLY A 105 -5.84 5.56 -4.41
N CYS A 106 -6.97 5.92 -5.01
CA CYS A 106 -8.06 5.01 -5.34
C CYS A 106 -7.69 4.03 -6.47
N ARG A 107 -7.05 4.52 -7.54
CA ARG A 107 -6.75 3.69 -8.74
C ARG A 107 -5.51 2.83 -8.57
N THR A 108 -4.51 3.35 -7.88
CA THR A 108 -3.23 2.66 -7.65
C THR A 108 -3.27 1.69 -6.47
N GLY A 109 -4.30 1.77 -5.63
CA GLY A 109 -4.36 1.08 -4.34
C GLY A 109 -3.54 1.75 -3.24
N ALA A 110 -2.90 2.90 -3.52
CA ALA A 110 -2.07 3.60 -2.56
C ALA A 110 -2.83 4.05 -1.29
N GLY A 111 -4.14 4.30 -1.39
CA GLY A 111 -4.93 4.63 -0.21
C GLY A 111 -5.13 3.46 0.76
N THR A 112 -4.74 2.23 0.40
CA THR A 112 -4.57 1.12 1.35
C THR A 112 -3.70 1.54 2.54
N LEU A 113 -2.66 2.35 2.30
CA LEU A 113 -1.77 2.81 3.37
C LEU A 113 -2.50 3.70 4.39
N ASP A 114 -3.40 4.58 3.91
CA ASP A 114 -4.23 5.46 4.76
C ASP A 114 -5.32 4.67 5.51
N GLN A 115 -5.89 3.64 4.86
CA GLN A 115 -6.84 2.72 5.49
C GLN A 115 -6.19 1.92 6.63
N VAL A 116 -5.00 1.35 6.40
CA VAL A 116 -4.23 0.66 7.46
C VAL A 116 -3.88 1.63 8.57
N ALA A 117 -3.43 2.85 8.24
CA ALA A 117 -3.09 3.87 9.23
C ALA A 117 -4.28 4.28 10.11
N SER A 118 -5.51 4.22 9.60
CA SER A 118 -6.72 4.47 10.40
C SER A 118 -6.94 3.41 11.47
N ALA A 119 -6.43 2.19 11.29
CA ALA A 119 -6.49 1.11 12.27
C ALA A 119 -5.28 1.10 13.23
N VAL A 120 -4.05 1.29 12.70
CA VAL A 120 -2.81 1.05 13.47
C VAL A 120 -2.00 2.32 13.77
N GLY A 121 -2.43 3.47 13.27
CA GLY A 121 -1.74 4.76 13.38
C GLY A 121 -0.76 5.04 12.23
N ALA A 122 -0.77 6.28 11.73
CA ALA A 122 0.07 6.71 10.60
C ALA A 122 1.57 6.57 10.87
N GLY A 123 2.02 6.91 12.08
CA GLY A 123 3.42 6.76 12.48
C GLY A 123 3.90 5.30 12.47
N ALA A 124 3.04 4.35 12.83
CA ALA A 124 3.36 2.92 12.76
C ALA A 124 3.54 2.46 11.32
N VAL A 125 2.62 2.88 10.42
CA VAL A 125 2.72 2.58 8.98
C VAL A 125 4.01 3.16 8.40
N LEU A 126 4.32 4.44 8.64
CA LEU A 126 5.53 5.09 8.15
C LEU A 126 6.81 4.38 8.63
N ARG A 127 6.85 3.94 9.89
CA ARG A 127 7.98 3.19 10.46
C ARG A 127 8.13 1.79 9.85
N ALA A 128 7.04 1.13 9.49
CA ALA A 128 7.10 -0.18 8.88
C ALA A 128 7.47 -0.11 7.40
N ILE A 129 6.91 0.84 6.65
CA ILE A 129 7.10 0.87 5.20
C ILE A 129 8.50 1.36 4.80
N LYS A 130 9.22 2.11 5.66
CA LYS A 130 10.61 2.59 5.48
C LYS A 130 11.11 2.40 4.05
N LEU A 131 10.66 3.28 3.17
CA LEU A 131 11.13 3.33 1.80
C LEU A 131 12.59 3.79 1.90
N ARG A 132 13.53 2.89 1.63
CA ARG A 132 14.87 3.34 1.29
C ARG A 132 14.70 4.09 -0.03
N PRO A 133 15.23 5.32 -0.18
CA PRO A 133 15.38 5.89 -1.51
C PRO A 133 16.09 4.83 -2.36
N ALA A 134 15.63 4.62 -3.60
CA ALA A 134 16.44 3.89 -4.56
C ALA A 134 17.82 4.53 -4.54
N ALA A 135 18.86 3.74 -4.28
CA ALA A 135 20.20 4.18 -4.58
C ALA A 135 20.16 4.59 -6.06
N GLN A 136 20.31 5.88 -6.33
CA GLN A 136 20.64 6.35 -7.66
C GLN A 136 21.94 5.63 -7.99
N GLY A 137 21.85 4.67 -8.92
CA GLY A 137 23.00 3.88 -9.31
C GLY A 137 24.06 4.79 -9.90
N ASP A 138 25.26 4.70 -9.34
CA ASP A 138 26.49 4.93 -10.09
C ASP A 138 26.51 3.96 -11.28
N ALA A 139 26.46 4.52 -12.49
CA ALA A 139 26.97 3.92 -13.72
C ALA A 139 27.29 5.04 -14.71
#